data_AF-A0A962F1C2-F1
#
_entry.id   AF-A0A962F1C2-F1
#
_cell.length_a   1.000
_cell.length_b   1.000
_cell.length_c   1.000
_cell.angle_alpha   90.00
_cell.angle_beta   90.00
_cell.angle_gamma   90.00
#
_symmetry.space_group_name_H-M   'P 1'
#
loop_
_entity.id
_entity.type
_entity.pdbx_description
1 polymer ?
#
loop_
_entity_poly.entity_id
_entity_poly.type
_entity_poly.pdbx_seq_one_letter_code
_entity_poly.pdbx_strand_id
1 'polypeptide(L)'
;MITNTVSRWHNVFKRFRADQNGAIAIIFGLMFMILLAASAIALDSSRVQRLRTLTMSALDAASLATAKELTLNGPGSGNLQQLARSYFDANLRGQNLGEGTFEDFSVQVDPETGAVDITVNFFLKTAIGRVFNVSAFKETLSTRSVYSARDIELGLMLDVSGSMGGSRIASLKDASKDLIDIVLDNTNGDTRNRIGLAPYSYSVNAGSYAAAATNGSASGTCVTERRGSEAFTDAPPSVEPIRSKTTRCPTATVFPLSDDKSELRTRINNLSAGGNTAGHLGIAWAWYLVSPEWASFWPSNSAPAEFDPRKVLKAVVIMTDGSFNTYYEGSNGNSKYQGTRLCENIKAKGITVFSVGLNAPSDALDLLRQCATSADYYFDTQTGEELREAFKRIAKELTALRLTG
;
A
#
# COMPACT_ATOMS: atom_id res chain seq x y z
N MET A 1 42.88 -82.20 45.46
CA MET A 1 43.30 -81.07 44.60
C MET A 1 42.09 -80.28 44.04
N ILE A 2 40.96 -80.17 44.78
CA ILE A 2 39.68 -79.60 44.25
C ILE A 2 39.21 -78.37 45.05
N THR A 3 39.86 -78.01 46.15
CA THR A 3 39.41 -76.93 47.04
C THR A 3 39.93 -75.52 46.71
N ASN A 4 40.84 -75.37 45.73
CA ASN A 4 41.46 -74.07 45.41
C ASN A 4 40.87 -73.34 44.19
N THR A 5 39.92 -73.93 43.46
CA THR A 5 39.29 -73.28 42.29
C THR A 5 38.08 -72.44 42.68
N VAL A 6 37.30 -72.84 43.69
CA VAL A 6 36.04 -72.14 44.07
C VAL A 6 36.29 -70.75 44.67
N SER A 7 37.37 -70.55 45.46
CA SER A 7 37.68 -69.24 46.06
C SER A 7 38.18 -68.21 45.04
N ARG A 8 38.80 -68.66 43.95
CA ARG A 8 39.32 -67.80 42.87
C ARG A 8 38.20 -67.20 42.02
N TRP A 9 37.12 -67.96 41.77
CA TRP A 9 35.93 -67.48 41.07
C TRP A 9 35.08 -66.52 41.94
N HIS A 10 34.98 -66.77 43.24
CA HIS A 10 34.28 -65.88 44.18
C HIS A 10 34.91 -64.47 44.24
N ASN A 11 36.24 -64.38 44.17
CA ASN A 11 36.96 -63.10 44.17
C ASN A 11 36.84 -62.34 42.83
N VAL A 12 36.68 -63.04 41.70
CA VAL A 12 36.44 -62.40 40.39
C VAL A 12 35.03 -61.81 40.33
N PHE A 13 34.01 -62.52 40.81
CA PHE A 13 32.63 -62.00 40.86
C PHE A 13 32.47 -60.84 41.85
N LYS A 14 33.17 -60.86 42.99
CA LYS A 14 33.21 -59.71 43.92
C LYS A 14 33.91 -58.50 43.30
N ARG A 15 35.00 -58.69 42.53
CA ARG A 15 35.66 -57.61 41.78
C ARG A 15 34.77 -57.05 40.68
N PHE A 16 34.09 -57.89 39.90
CA PHE A 16 33.18 -57.47 38.83
C PHE A 16 31.97 -56.69 39.37
N ARG A 17 31.45 -57.07 40.53
CA ARG A 17 30.32 -56.38 41.18
C ARG A 17 30.70 -55.05 41.85
N ALA A 18 31.99 -54.85 42.15
CA ALA A 18 32.53 -53.61 42.71
C ALA A 18 33.18 -52.71 41.65
N ASP A 19 33.20 -53.12 40.38
CA ASP A 19 33.88 -52.41 39.29
C ASP A 19 33.01 -51.26 38.76
N GLN A 20 33.28 -50.03 39.22
CA GLN A 20 32.56 -48.82 38.79
C GLN A 20 32.97 -48.35 37.38
N ASN A 21 33.98 -48.97 36.75
CA ASN A 21 34.44 -48.59 35.41
C ASN A 21 33.38 -48.87 34.31
N GLY A 22 32.39 -49.73 34.56
CA GLY A 22 31.28 -50.01 33.64
C GLY A 22 30.13 -48.99 33.71
N ALA A 23 29.98 -48.23 34.80
CA ALA A 23 28.90 -47.26 34.94
C ALA A 23 29.02 -46.10 33.95
N ILE A 24 30.25 -45.69 33.63
CA ILE A 24 30.55 -44.66 32.63
C ILE A 24 30.11 -45.13 31.23
N ALA A 25 30.30 -46.40 30.89
CA ALA A 25 29.89 -46.95 29.59
C ALA A 25 28.35 -46.95 29.42
N ILE A 26 27.59 -47.21 30.49
CA ILE A 26 26.12 -47.17 30.47
C ILE A 26 25.62 -45.74 30.29
N ILE A 27 26.15 -44.78 31.07
CA ILE A 27 25.78 -43.36 30.96
C ILE A 27 26.17 -42.81 29.59
N PHE A 28 27.36 -43.15 29.10
CA PHE A 28 27.83 -42.79 27.76
C PHE A 28 26.91 -43.35 26.68
N GLY A 29 26.52 -44.62 26.76
CA GLY A 29 25.59 -45.24 25.80
C GLY A 29 24.23 -44.54 25.77
N LEU A 30 23.66 -44.21 26.93
CA LEU A 30 22.39 -43.49 27.03
C LEU A 30 22.50 -42.06 26.48
N MET A 31 23.56 -41.34 26.83
CA MET A 31 23.80 -39.99 26.31
C MET A 31 24.06 -39.97 24.80
N PHE A 32 24.79 -40.96 24.29
CA PHE A 32 25.07 -41.09 22.87
C PHE A 32 23.78 -41.31 22.07
N MET A 33 22.86 -42.14 22.58
CA MET A 33 21.54 -42.33 21.98
C MET A 33 20.73 -41.03 21.95
N ILE A 34 20.77 -40.23 23.02
CA ILE A 34 20.07 -38.93 23.07
C ILE A 34 20.69 -37.94 22.08
N LEU A 35 22.02 -37.87 21.99
CA LEU A 35 22.71 -36.98 21.04
C LEU A 35 22.44 -37.35 19.59
N LEU A 36 22.40 -38.66 19.27
CA LEU A 36 22.01 -39.14 17.95
C LEU A 36 20.56 -38.78 17.63
N ALA A 37 19.64 -38.95 18.58
CA ALA A 37 18.24 -38.56 18.41
C ALA A 37 18.08 -37.05 18.19
N ALA A 38 18.81 -36.23 18.94
CA ALA A 38 18.80 -34.77 18.77
C ALA A 38 19.36 -34.35 17.40
N SER A 39 20.47 -34.94 16.98
CA SER A 39 21.09 -34.69 15.67
C SER A 39 20.16 -35.11 14.53
N ALA A 40 19.47 -36.24 14.70
CA ALA A 40 18.49 -36.74 13.75
C ALA A 40 17.32 -35.78 13.53
N ILE A 41 16.72 -35.30 14.62
CA ILE A 41 15.65 -34.32 14.58
C ILE A 41 16.13 -33.03 13.91
N ALA A 42 17.32 -32.54 14.27
CA ALA A 42 17.89 -31.33 13.69
C ALA A 42 18.06 -31.44 12.16
N LEU A 43 18.54 -32.58 11.66
CA LEU A 43 18.71 -32.81 10.22
C LEU A 43 17.35 -32.86 9.49
N ASP A 44 16.36 -33.57 10.03
CA ASP A 44 15.03 -33.64 9.43
C ASP A 44 14.31 -32.27 9.49
N SER A 45 14.41 -31.53 10.60
CA SER A 45 13.89 -30.17 10.71
C SER A 45 14.54 -29.20 9.73
N SER A 46 15.86 -29.29 9.52
CA SER A 46 16.57 -28.47 8.53
C SER A 46 16.06 -28.73 7.11
N ARG A 47 15.84 -30.00 6.76
CA ARG A 47 15.29 -30.39 5.44
C ARG A 47 13.84 -29.91 5.27
N VAL A 48 13.01 -30.05 6.30
CA VAL A 48 11.62 -29.57 6.31
C VAL A 48 11.58 -28.05 6.11
N GLN A 49 12.36 -27.29 6.88
CA GLN A 49 12.35 -25.83 6.77
C GLN A 49 12.84 -25.36 5.41
N ARG A 50 13.89 -25.98 4.86
CA ARG A 50 14.36 -25.67 3.51
C ARG A 50 13.28 -25.91 2.46
N LEU A 51 12.61 -27.06 2.52
CA LEU A 51 11.54 -27.37 1.56
C LEU A 51 10.36 -26.39 1.74
N ARG A 52 9.95 -26.11 2.97
CA ARG A 52 8.89 -25.16 3.28
C ARG A 52 9.17 -23.78 2.69
N THR A 53 10.38 -23.24 2.87
CA THR A 53 10.75 -21.93 2.28
C THR A 53 10.68 -21.94 0.75
N LEU A 54 11.17 -23.01 0.11
CA LEU A 54 11.08 -23.16 -1.35
C LEU A 54 9.62 -23.23 -1.83
N THR A 55 8.77 -23.98 -1.11
CA THR A 55 7.35 -24.11 -1.42
C THR A 55 6.60 -22.80 -1.24
N MET A 56 6.85 -22.05 -0.16
CA MET A 56 6.26 -20.72 0.05
C MET A 56 6.69 -19.74 -1.06
N SER A 57 7.97 -19.70 -1.40
CA SER A 57 8.46 -18.85 -2.50
C SER A 57 7.81 -19.21 -3.85
N ALA A 58 7.59 -20.50 -4.12
CA ALA A 58 6.91 -20.95 -5.34
C ALA A 58 5.41 -20.63 -5.32
N LEU A 59 4.76 -20.73 -4.15
CA LEU A 59 3.37 -20.33 -3.94
C LEU A 59 3.19 -18.83 -4.20
N ASP A 60 4.08 -17.97 -3.68
CA ASP A 60 4.00 -16.51 -3.86
C ASP A 60 4.15 -16.12 -5.34
N ALA A 61 5.06 -16.77 -6.07
CA ALA A 61 5.20 -16.55 -7.50
C ALA A 61 3.93 -16.99 -8.28
N ALA A 62 3.35 -18.13 -7.90
CA ALA A 62 2.11 -18.62 -8.47
C ALA A 62 0.92 -17.69 -8.16
N SER A 63 0.80 -17.20 -6.93
CA SER A 63 -0.30 -16.33 -6.51
C SER A 63 -0.22 -14.96 -7.18
N LEU A 64 0.98 -14.42 -7.35
CA LEU A 64 1.19 -13.17 -8.08
C LEU A 64 0.90 -13.31 -9.58
N ALA A 65 1.35 -14.39 -10.22
CA ALA A 65 1.06 -14.65 -11.63
C ALA A 65 -0.45 -14.82 -11.88
N THR A 66 -1.13 -15.55 -10.99
CA THR A 66 -2.59 -15.73 -11.05
C THR A 66 -3.33 -14.41 -10.85
N ALA A 67 -2.93 -13.61 -9.86
CA ALA A 67 -3.53 -12.30 -9.63
C ALA A 67 -3.35 -11.36 -10.83
N LYS A 68 -2.18 -11.40 -11.48
CA LYS A 68 -1.92 -10.63 -12.70
C LYS A 68 -2.78 -11.08 -13.88
N GLU A 69 -2.98 -12.39 -14.08
CA GLU A 69 -3.85 -12.90 -15.14
C GLU A 69 -5.30 -12.44 -14.95
N LEU A 70 -5.79 -12.54 -13.72
CA LEU A 70 -7.10 -12.02 -13.36
C LEU A 70 -7.21 -10.50 -13.63
N THR A 71 -6.11 -9.75 -13.47
CA THR A 71 -6.00 -8.32 -13.85
C THR A 71 -6.20 -8.05 -15.30
N LEU A 72 -5.60 -8.87 -16.14
CA LEU A 72 -5.58 -8.61 -17.57
C LEU A 72 -6.85 -9.11 -18.24
N ASN A 73 -7.38 -10.24 -17.78
CA ASN A 73 -8.38 -10.99 -18.54
C ASN A 73 -9.65 -11.30 -17.72
N GLY A 74 -9.73 -10.86 -16.46
CA GLY A 74 -10.88 -11.05 -15.58
C GLY A 74 -11.04 -12.48 -15.04
N PRO A 75 -12.04 -12.73 -14.17
CA PRO A 75 -12.26 -14.03 -13.51
C PRO A 75 -12.69 -15.18 -14.43
N GLY A 76 -13.05 -14.89 -15.69
CA GLY A 76 -13.37 -15.90 -16.71
C GLY A 76 -12.18 -16.34 -17.57
N SER A 77 -10.96 -15.88 -17.25
CA SER A 77 -9.77 -16.11 -18.05
C SER A 77 -9.17 -17.49 -17.84
N GLY A 78 -9.28 -18.35 -18.87
CA GLY A 78 -8.55 -19.61 -18.96
C GLY A 78 -8.69 -20.54 -17.75
N ASN A 79 -7.74 -21.46 -17.61
CA ASN A 79 -7.68 -22.37 -16.48
C ASN A 79 -6.68 -21.83 -15.44
N LEU A 80 -7.15 -20.95 -14.53
CA LEU A 80 -6.32 -20.31 -13.48
C LEU A 80 -5.56 -21.33 -12.64
N GLN A 81 -6.18 -22.47 -12.35
CA GLN A 81 -5.56 -23.60 -11.65
C GLN A 81 -4.32 -24.11 -12.41
N GLN A 82 -4.41 -24.26 -13.73
CA GLN A 82 -3.30 -24.70 -14.57
C GLN A 82 -2.20 -23.64 -14.67
N LEU A 83 -2.58 -22.36 -14.79
CA LEU A 83 -1.64 -21.25 -14.82
C LEU A 83 -0.82 -21.20 -13.52
N ALA A 84 -1.50 -21.12 -12.38
CA ALA A 84 -0.90 -21.12 -11.05
C ALA A 84 0.05 -22.31 -10.87
N ARG A 85 -0.40 -23.51 -11.27
CA ARG A 85 0.41 -24.72 -11.18
C ARG A 85 1.67 -24.64 -12.04
N SER A 86 1.58 -24.07 -13.24
CA SER A 86 2.74 -23.94 -14.12
C SER A 86 3.82 -23.02 -13.53
N TYR A 87 3.42 -21.92 -12.89
CA TYR A 87 4.35 -21.01 -12.21
C TYR A 87 4.93 -21.63 -10.93
N PHE A 88 4.11 -22.34 -10.16
CA PHE A 88 4.56 -23.09 -8.99
C PHE A 88 5.63 -24.12 -9.38
N ASP A 89 5.33 -24.98 -10.37
CA ASP A 89 6.26 -26.01 -10.82
C ASP A 89 7.53 -25.40 -11.43
N ALA A 90 7.41 -24.27 -12.17
CA ALA A 90 8.56 -23.57 -12.74
C ALA A 90 9.53 -23.03 -11.66
N ASN A 91 9.01 -22.53 -10.54
CA ASN A 91 9.84 -22.03 -9.43
C ASN A 91 10.52 -23.17 -8.63
N LEU A 92 10.02 -24.39 -8.74
CA LEU A 92 10.64 -25.58 -8.13
C LEU A 92 11.59 -26.33 -9.08
N ARG A 93 11.57 -26.05 -10.39
CA ARG A 93 12.47 -26.70 -11.36
C ARG A 93 13.93 -26.42 -11.02
N GLY A 94 14.74 -27.48 -11.02
CA GLY A 94 16.17 -27.41 -10.71
C GLY A 94 16.50 -27.25 -9.23
N GLN A 95 15.50 -27.06 -8.35
CA GLN A 95 15.70 -27.06 -6.91
C GLN A 95 15.86 -28.50 -6.39
N ASN A 96 16.73 -28.69 -5.41
CA ASN A 96 16.83 -29.97 -4.73
C ASN A 96 15.69 -30.11 -3.70
N LEU A 97 14.64 -30.84 -4.07
CA LEU A 97 13.45 -31.07 -3.25
C LEU A 97 13.58 -32.30 -2.32
N GLY A 98 14.65 -33.08 -2.45
CA GLY A 98 14.80 -34.36 -1.74
C GLY A 98 13.66 -35.33 -2.07
N GLU A 99 13.07 -35.92 -1.03
CA GLU A 99 11.88 -36.80 -1.12
C GLU A 99 10.57 -36.02 -0.88
N GLY A 100 10.53 -34.74 -1.26
CA GLY A 100 9.37 -33.88 -1.14
C GLY A 100 8.35 -34.11 -2.25
N THR A 101 7.05 -34.23 -1.92
CA THR A 101 5.94 -34.31 -2.88
C THR A 101 4.86 -33.26 -2.57
N PHE A 102 4.09 -32.89 -3.60
CA PHE A 102 3.06 -31.85 -3.54
C PHE A 102 1.74 -32.40 -4.10
N GLU A 103 0.70 -32.35 -3.28
CA GLU A 103 -0.65 -32.83 -3.60
C GLU A 103 -1.69 -31.75 -3.28
N ASP A 104 -2.94 -31.96 -3.70
CA ASP A 104 -4.08 -31.09 -3.42
C ASP A 104 -3.85 -29.60 -3.71
N PHE A 105 -3.08 -29.30 -4.76
CA PHE A 105 -2.91 -27.93 -5.22
C PHE A 105 -4.28 -27.38 -5.59
N SER A 106 -4.68 -26.24 -5.02
CA SER A 106 -5.98 -25.62 -5.27
C SER A 106 -5.84 -24.11 -5.31
N VAL A 107 -6.60 -23.50 -6.21
CA VAL A 107 -6.73 -22.04 -6.38
C VAL A 107 -8.18 -21.69 -6.14
N GLN A 108 -8.44 -20.82 -5.17
CA GLN A 108 -9.77 -20.25 -4.95
C GLN A 108 -9.69 -18.74 -5.18
N VAL A 109 -10.66 -18.22 -5.93
CA VAL A 109 -10.80 -16.79 -6.17
C VAL A 109 -12.06 -16.32 -5.44
N ASP A 110 -11.90 -15.38 -4.52
CA ASP A 110 -13.00 -14.68 -3.88
C ASP A 110 -13.49 -13.56 -4.81
N PRO A 111 -14.70 -13.68 -5.39
CA PRO A 111 -15.22 -12.70 -6.33
C PRO A 111 -15.58 -11.36 -5.69
N GLU A 112 -15.75 -11.29 -4.36
CA GLU A 112 -16.09 -10.04 -3.66
C GLU A 112 -14.86 -9.23 -3.29
N THR A 113 -13.76 -9.90 -2.94
CA THR A 113 -12.52 -9.25 -2.52
C THR A 113 -11.41 -9.27 -3.57
N GLY A 114 -11.60 -10.04 -4.65
CA GLY A 114 -10.56 -10.30 -5.64
C GLY A 114 -9.39 -11.11 -5.10
N ALA A 115 -9.52 -11.70 -3.91
CA ALA A 115 -8.46 -12.49 -3.33
C ALA A 115 -8.28 -13.81 -4.06
N VAL A 116 -7.03 -14.19 -4.27
CA VAL A 116 -6.60 -15.48 -4.80
C VAL A 116 -5.90 -16.22 -3.68
N ASP A 117 -6.57 -17.21 -3.13
CA ASP A 117 -6.01 -18.12 -2.15
C ASP A 117 -5.48 -19.36 -2.88
N ILE A 118 -4.15 -19.58 -2.80
CA ILE A 118 -3.52 -20.79 -3.34
C ILE A 118 -3.07 -21.66 -2.19
N THR A 119 -3.51 -22.92 -2.19
CA THR A 119 -3.18 -23.91 -1.16
C THR A 119 -2.51 -25.13 -1.78
N VAL A 120 -1.52 -25.69 -1.10
CA VAL A 120 -0.87 -26.95 -1.46
C VAL A 120 -0.54 -27.78 -0.22
N ASN A 121 -0.77 -29.09 -0.31
CA ASN A 121 -0.32 -30.04 0.71
C ASN A 121 1.07 -30.52 0.34
N PHE A 122 2.07 -30.25 1.19
CA PHE A 122 3.41 -30.78 0.98
C PHE A 122 3.72 -31.91 1.96
N PHE A 123 4.46 -32.89 1.45
CA PHE A 123 4.85 -34.10 2.16
C PHE A 123 6.35 -34.27 2.03
N LEU A 124 7.05 -34.47 3.14
CA LEU A 124 8.47 -34.79 3.14
C LEU A 124 8.74 -36.03 3.97
N LYS A 125 9.27 -37.06 3.34
CA LYS A 125 9.74 -38.25 4.04
C LYS A 125 10.95 -37.91 4.94
N THR A 126 10.81 -38.20 6.23
CA THR A 126 11.88 -38.05 7.22
C THR A 126 12.98 -39.07 6.95
N ALA A 127 14.25 -38.66 7.02
CA ALA A 127 15.38 -39.58 6.87
C ALA A 127 15.58 -40.42 8.12
N ILE A 128 15.51 -39.79 9.30
CA ILE A 128 15.87 -40.46 10.57
C ILE A 128 14.66 -40.58 11.50
N GLY A 129 13.65 -39.73 11.35
CA GLY A 129 12.37 -39.84 12.08
C GLY A 129 11.70 -41.22 11.98
N ARG A 130 11.97 -42.01 10.92
CA ARG A 130 11.47 -43.38 10.76
C ARG A 130 11.88 -44.31 11.90
N VAL A 131 13.06 -44.10 12.48
CA VAL A 131 13.55 -44.84 13.66
C VAL A 131 12.62 -44.62 14.87
N PHE A 132 11.94 -43.47 14.91
CA PHE A 132 11.01 -43.06 15.95
C PHE A 132 9.54 -43.13 15.51
N ASN A 133 9.23 -43.95 14.49
CA ASN A 133 7.88 -44.15 13.94
C ASN A 133 7.22 -42.87 13.35
N VAL A 134 8.02 -41.85 13.00
CA VAL A 134 7.57 -40.68 12.25
C VAL A 134 8.10 -40.83 10.84
N SER A 135 7.26 -41.26 9.90
CA SER A 135 7.72 -41.63 8.55
C SER A 135 7.69 -40.49 7.54
N ALA A 136 6.92 -39.44 7.80
CA ALA A 136 6.80 -38.25 6.97
C ALA A 136 6.32 -37.03 7.78
N PHE A 137 6.76 -35.86 7.35
CA PHE A 137 6.21 -34.57 7.74
C PHE A 137 5.15 -34.15 6.70
N LYS A 138 4.02 -33.64 7.17
CA LYS A 138 2.91 -33.17 6.33
C LYS A 138 2.49 -31.80 6.84
N GLU A 139 2.41 -30.83 5.94
CA GLU A 139 1.92 -29.49 6.27
C GLU A 139 1.21 -28.90 5.04
N THR A 140 0.09 -28.24 5.30
CA THR A 140 -0.64 -27.47 4.30
C THR A 140 -0.08 -26.06 4.31
N LEU A 141 0.38 -25.58 3.16
CA LEU A 141 0.84 -24.22 2.98
C LEU A 141 -0.16 -23.47 2.10
N SER A 142 -0.44 -22.23 2.47
CA SER A 142 -1.33 -21.34 1.73
C SER A 142 -0.71 -19.95 1.61
N THR A 143 -0.95 -19.29 0.49
CA THR A 143 -0.65 -17.87 0.28
C THR A 143 -1.91 -17.19 -0.24
N ARG A 144 -2.07 -15.91 0.09
CA ARG A 144 -3.16 -15.06 -0.40
C ARG A 144 -2.56 -13.90 -1.17
N SER A 145 -2.85 -13.82 -2.45
CA SER A 145 -2.66 -12.57 -3.20
C SER A 145 -4.02 -11.91 -3.38
N VAL A 146 -4.04 -10.60 -3.59
CA VAL A 146 -5.28 -9.89 -3.88
C VAL A 146 -5.16 -9.32 -5.28
N TYR A 147 -5.91 -9.90 -6.22
CA TYR A 147 -6.26 -9.23 -7.46
C TYR A 147 -7.40 -8.27 -7.17
N SER A 148 -7.09 -7.17 -6.49
CA SER A 148 -8.06 -6.09 -6.32
C SER A 148 -7.64 -4.97 -7.23
N ALA A 149 -8.33 -4.91 -8.36
CA ALA A 149 -8.53 -3.69 -9.09
C ALA A 149 -9.38 -2.80 -8.16
N ARG A 150 -8.74 -2.12 -7.20
CA ARG A 150 -9.42 -1.15 -6.34
C ARG A 150 -9.76 0.04 -7.20
N ASP A 151 -10.95 0.59 -7.00
CA ASP A 151 -11.27 1.90 -7.52
C ASP A 151 -10.28 2.91 -6.93
N ILE A 152 -9.79 3.83 -7.74
CA ILE A 152 -8.95 4.94 -7.28
C ILE A 152 -9.81 6.20 -7.23
N GLU A 153 -9.85 6.86 -6.07
CA GLU A 153 -10.36 8.22 -5.95
C GLU A 153 -9.21 9.15 -5.54
N LEU A 154 -8.80 10.00 -6.48
CA LEU A 154 -7.64 10.86 -6.32
C LEU A 154 -8.01 12.34 -6.33
N GLY A 155 -7.69 13.04 -5.25
CA GLY A 155 -7.76 14.51 -5.19
C GLY A 155 -6.41 15.14 -5.56
N LEU A 156 -6.36 15.92 -6.64
CA LEU A 156 -5.13 16.56 -7.10
C LEU A 156 -5.15 18.06 -6.73
N MET A 157 -4.31 18.46 -5.78
CA MET A 157 -4.06 19.86 -5.47
C MET A 157 -3.09 20.45 -6.49
N LEU A 158 -3.48 21.56 -7.13
CA LEU A 158 -2.72 22.19 -8.20
C LEU A 158 -2.36 23.62 -7.83
N ASP A 159 -1.07 23.86 -7.55
CA ASP A 159 -0.56 25.20 -7.33
C ASP A 159 -0.58 25.99 -8.65
N VAL A 160 -1.42 27.03 -8.69
CA VAL A 160 -1.47 27.98 -9.80
C VAL A 160 -1.14 29.39 -9.33
N SER A 161 -0.34 29.53 -8.28
CA SER A 161 0.17 30.82 -7.80
C SER A 161 1.15 31.46 -8.80
N GLY A 162 1.53 32.70 -8.57
CA GLY A 162 2.36 33.47 -9.49
C GLY A 162 3.79 32.92 -9.67
N SER A 163 4.35 32.26 -8.65
CA SER A 163 5.68 31.63 -8.71
C SER A 163 5.74 30.51 -9.75
N MET A 164 4.60 29.86 -10.02
CA MET A 164 4.44 28.81 -11.01
C MET A 164 4.50 29.31 -12.45
N GLY A 165 4.69 30.62 -12.70
CA GLY A 165 4.78 31.18 -14.05
C GLY A 165 5.84 30.53 -14.94
N GLY A 166 5.63 30.62 -16.26
CA GLY A 166 6.60 30.15 -17.25
C GLY A 166 6.67 28.63 -17.36
N SER A 167 7.88 28.06 -17.29
CA SER A 167 8.10 26.62 -17.49
C SER A 167 7.51 25.76 -16.36
N ARG A 168 7.40 26.29 -15.13
CA ARG A 168 6.88 25.52 -13.98
C ARG A 168 5.43 25.07 -14.18
N ILE A 169 4.53 25.98 -14.54
CA ILE A 169 3.13 25.62 -14.84
C ILE A 169 3.03 24.72 -16.07
N ALA A 170 3.89 24.90 -17.08
CA ALA A 170 3.92 24.01 -18.23
C ALA A 170 4.31 22.58 -17.81
N SER A 171 5.33 22.43 -16.96
CA SER A 171 5.73 21.13 -16.42
C SER A 171 4.67 20.52 -15.51
N LEU A 172 3.97 21.31 -14.68
CA LEU A 172 2.84 20.83 -13.88
C LEU A 172 1.73 20.28 -14.78
N LYS A 173 1.42 20.97 -15.88
CA LYS A 173 0.43 20.50 -16.85
C LYS A 173 0.82 19.17 -17.45
N ASP A 174 2.07 19.03 -17.90
CA ASP A 174 2.55 17.79 -18.49
C ASP A 174 2.59 16.64 -17.48
N ALA A 175 3.09 16.88 -16.27
CA ALA A 175 3.11 15.89 -15.19
C ALA A 175 1.70 15.44 -14.78
N SER A 176 0.76 16.37 -14.67
CA SER A 176 -0.64 16.06 -14.34
C SER A 176 -1.31 15.25 -15.44
N LYS A 177 -1.05 15.57 -16.72
CA LYS A 177 -1.55 14.77 -17.85
C LYS A 177 -0.98 13.36 -17.86
N ASP A 178 0.32 13.19 -17.61
CA ASP A 178 0.95 11.86 -17.51
C ASP A 178 0.30 11.04 -16.39
N LEU A 179 0.04 11.66 -15.22
CA LEU A 179 -0.65 11.00 -14.11
C LEU A 179 -2.09 10.61 -14.48
N ILE A 180 -2.86 11.53 -15.08
CA ILE A 180 -4.23 11.27 -15.54
C ILE A 180 -4.24 10.12 -16.55
N ASP A 181 -3.26 10.12 -17.47
CA ASP A 181 -3.18 9.11 -18.50
C ASP A 181 -2.98 7.71 -17.91
N ILE A 182 -2.10 7.57 -16.92
CA ILE A 182 -1.78 6.29 -16.26
C ILE A 182 -2.90 5.84 -15.31
N VAL A 183 -3.42 6.74 -14.45
CA VAL A 183 -4.43 6.37 -13.44
C VAL A 183 -5.77 6.02 -14.10
N LEU A 184 -6.15 6.72 -15.17
CA LEU A 184 -7.39 6.45 -15.90
C LEU A 184 -7.17 5.52 -17.11
N ASP A 185 -6.04 4.80 -17.18
CA ASP A 185 -5.81 3.79 -18.21
C ASP A 185 -6.57 2.50 -17.89
N ASN A 186 -7.90 2.52 -18.10
CA ASN A 186 -8.77 1.40 -17.77
C ASN A 186 -8.88 0.41 -18.95
N THR A 187 -7.75 -0.12 -19.40
CA THR A 187 -7.68 -1.08 -20.52
C THR A 187 -8.53 -2.34 -20.33
N ASN A 188 -8.93 -2.67 -19.09
CA ASN A 188 -9.69 -3.89 -18.77
C ASN A 188 -11.08 -3.63 -18.14
N GLY A 189 -11.54 -2.37 -18.03
CA GLY A 189 -12.92 -2.03 -17.66
C GLY A 189 -13.40 -2.36 -16.23
N ASP A 190 -12.54 -2.92 -15.37
CA ASP A 190 -12.94 -3.49 -14.07
C ASP A 190 -12.78 -2.52 -12.88
N THR A 191 -12.28 -1.29 -13.10
CA THR A 191 -12.09 -0.27 -12.05
C THR A 191 -12.69 1.08 -12.41
N ARG A 192 -13.30 1.74 -11.42
CA ARG A 192 -13.84 3.09 -11.51
C ARG A 192 -12.85 4.12 -10.95
N ASN A 193 -11.72 4.26 -11.63
CA ASN A 193 -10.73 5.28 -11.30
C ASN A 193 -11.26 6.67 -11.65
N ARG A 194 -11.15 7.61 -10.71
CA ARG A 194 -11.64 8.99 -10.83
C ARG A 194 -10.67 9.97 -10.21
N ILE A 195 -10.50 11.11 -10.86
CA ILE A 195 -9.62 12.19 -10.42
C ILE A 195 -10.44 13.47 -10.25
N GLY A 196 -10.23 14.17 -9.14
CA GLY A 196 -10.75 15.51 -8.88
C GLY A 196 -9.61 16.52 -8.89
N LEU A 197 -9.90 17.76 -9.29
CA LEU A 197 -8.90 18.83 -9.42
C LEU A 197 -9.23 19.97 -8.44
N ALA A 198 -8.25 20.33 -7.60
CA ALA A 198 -8.32 21.44 -6.65
C ALA A 198 -7.22 22.49 -6.96
N PRO A 199 -7.40 23.32 -8.01
CA PRO A 199 -6.50 24.43 -8.27
C PRO A 199 -6.67 25.53 -7.23
N TYR A 200 -5.55 26.13 -6.79
CA TYR A 200 -5.56 27.21 -5.81
C TYR A 200 -4.52 28.30 -6.15
N SER A 201 -4.81 29.52 -5.72
CA SER A 201 -3.81 30.59 -5.60
C SER A 201 -4.09 31.45 -4.38
N TYR A 202 -4.67 32.64 -4.53
CA TYR A 202 -5.14 33.48 -3.43
C TYR A 202 -6.20 32.75 -2.60
N SER A 203 -7.07 32.04 -3.30
CA SER A 203 -8.21 31.31 -2.77
C SER A 203 -8.42 30.07 -3.65
N VAL A 204 -9.50 29.35 -3.38
CA VAL A 204 -10.02 28.35 -4.33
C VAL A 204 -11.19 28.96 -5.08
N ASN A 205 -11.33 28.61 -6.35
CA ASN A 205 -12.47 29.00 -7.18
C ASN A 205 -13.42 27.79 -7.28
N ALA A 206 -14.51 27.82 -6.51
CA ALA A 206 -15.50 26.74 -6.48
C ALA A 206 -16.50 26.80 -7.64
N GLY A 207 -16.38 27.77 -8.56
CA GLY A 207 -17.29 27.89 -9.70
C GLY A 207 -18.76 27.95 -9.28
N SER A 208 -19.60 27.13 -9.92
CA SER A 208 -21.02 26.99 -9.60
C SER A 208 -21.28 26.42 -8.20
N TYR A 209 -20.31 25.76 -7.57
CA TYR A 209 -20.43 25.19 -6.24
C TYR A 209 -20.26 26.23 -5.12
N ALA A 210 -19.81 27.45 -5.43
CA ALA A 210 -19.52 28.46 -4.40
C ALA A 210 -20.75 28.84 -3.57
N ALA A 211 -21.91 29.00 -4.20
CA ALA A 211 -23.14 29.33 -3.48
C ALA A 211 -23.52 28.21 -2.50
N ALA A 212 -23.49 26.95 -2.93
CA ALA A 212 -23.77 25.80 -2.06
C ALA A 212 -22.73 25.66 -0.93
N ALA A 213 -21.43 25.78 -1.27
CA ALA A 213 -20.33 25.64 -0.32
C ALA A 213 -20.38 26.68 0.81
N THR A 214 -20.97 27.84 0.54
CA THR A 214 -20.98 28.99 1.46
C THR A 214 -22.35 29.30 2.04
N ASN A 215 -23.33 28.40 1.85
CA ASN A 215 -24.73 28.60 2.23
C ASN A 215 -25.29 29.95 1.71
N GLY A 216 -25.01 30.25 0.44
CA GLY A 216 -25.47 31.45 -0.26
C GLY A 216 -24.70 32.74 0.06
N SER A 217 -23.69 32.70 0.93
CA SER A 217 -22.98 33.93 1.33
C SER A 217 -21.93 34.43 0.34
N ALA A 218 -21.48 33.60 -0.61
CA ALA A 218 -20.53 34.02 -1.64
C ALA A 218 -21.18 34.94 -2.68
N SER A 219 -20.59 36.12 -2.90
CA SER A 219 -20.99 37.06 -3.96
C SER A 219 -20.34 36.74 -5.32
N GLY A 220 -19.61 35.63 -5.42
CA GLY A 220 -18.86 35.19 -6.58
C GLY A 220 -18.45 33.73 -6.42
N THR A 221 -17.38 33.32 -7.10
CA THR A 221 -16.97 31.91 -7.10
C THR A 221 -15.88 31.57 -6.08
N CYS A 222 -15.38 32.58 -5.36
CA CYS A 222 -14.23 32.45 -4.46
C CYS A 222 -14.60 31.94 -3.09
N VAL A 223 -13.80 30.99 -2.61
CA VAL A 223 -13.96 30.38 -1.29
C VAL A 223 -12.61 30.28 -0.59
N THR A 224 -12.66 30.41 0.72
CA THR A 224 -11.51 30.57 1.64
C THR A 224 -11.63 29.54 2.77
N GLU A 225 -11.09 29.84 3.95
CA GLU A 225 -11.08 28.91 5.09
C GLU A 225 -12.48 28.67 5.69
N ARG A 226 -12.64 27.53 6.36
CA ARG A 226 -13.65 27.37 7.42
C ARG A 226 -13.13 27.97 8.73
N ARG A 227 -14.00 28.10 9.72
CA ARG A 227 -13.68 28.59 11.06
C ARG A 227 -14.20 27.63 12.12
N GLY A 228 -13.90 27.92 13.38
CA GLY A 228 -14.45 27.17 14.52
C GLY A 228 -13.89 25.76 14.62
N SER A 229 -14.68 24.83 15.18
CA SER A 229 -14.27 23.44 15.38
C SER A 229 -13.99 22.71 14.07
N GLU A 230 -14.66 23.11 12.99
CA GLU A 230 -14.54 22.47 11.67
C GLU A 230 -13.44 23.08 10.79
N ALA A 231 -12.57 23.93 11.33
CA ALA A 231 -11.52 24.60 10.55
C ALA A 231 -10.63 23.61 9.78
N PHE A 232 -10.37 22.42 10.34
CA PHE A 232 -9.45 21.42 9.78
C PHE A 232 -10.06 20.03 9.60
N THR A 233 -11.38 19.91 9.47
CA THR A 233 -12.07 18.60 9.36
C THR A 233 -12.44 18.29 7.90
N ASP A 234 -13.29 17.30 7.64
CA ASP A 234 -13.97 17.10 6.36
C ASP A 234 -15.48 17.30 6.47
N ALA A 235 -15.97 17.93 7.55
CA ALA A 235 -17.39 18.21 7.70
C ALA A 235 -17.97 18.92 6.46
N PRO A 236 -19.10 18.47 5.93
CA PRO A 236 -19.66 19.04 4.71
C PRO A 236 -20.18 20.47 4.95
N PRO A 237 -20.42 21.25 3.89
CA PRO A 237 -20.95 22.61 4.02
C PRO A 237 -22.30 22.73 4.73
N SER A 238 -23.06 21.63 4.81
CA SER A 238 -24.32 21.55 5.57
C SER A 238 -24.09 21.56 7.10
N VAL A 239 -22.89 21.22 7.57
CA VAL A 239 -22.49 21.26 8.99
C VAL A 239 -21.84 22.60 9.33
N GLU A 240 -20.78 22.98 8.60
CA GLU A 240 -20.16 24.31 8.71
C GLU A 240 -19.86 24.84 7.29
N PRO A 241 -20.52 25.94 6.87
CA PRO A 241 -20.27 26.54 5.57
C PRO A 241 -18.84 27.05 5.39
N ILE A 242 -18.30 26.91 4.18
CA ILE A 242 -17.04 27.54 3.79
C ILE A 242 -17.24 29.06 3.70
N ARG A 243 -16.22 29.85 4.05
CA ARG A 243 -16.27 31.31 3.96
C ARG A 243 -15.89 31.79 2.55
N SER A 244 -16.41 32.95 2.15
CA SER A 244 -15.96 33.71 0.97
C SER A 244 -15.46 35.09 1.43
N LYS A 245 -14.17 35.20 1.76
CA LYS A 245 -13.58 36.45 2.29
C LYS A 245 -12.83 37.30 1.25
N THR A 246 -12.76 36.86 -0.01
CA THR A 246 -12.04 37.54 -1.08
C THR A 246 -12.79 37.39 -2.40
N THR A 247 -12.63 38.34 -3.30
CA THR A 247 -13.06 38.25 -4.71
C THR A 247 -11.92 37.88 -5.66
N ARG A 248 -10.69 37.78 -5.14
CA ARG A 248 -9.52 37.35 -5.92
C ARG A 248 -9.47 35.83 -5.97
N CYS A 249 -9.61 35.28 -7.17
CA CYS A 249 -9.60 33.85 -7.45
C CYS A 249 -8.63 33.49 -8.57
N PRO A 250 -8.11 32.25 -8.59
CA PRO A 250 -7.60 31.68 -9.82
C PRO A 250 -8.75 31.54 -10.85
N THR A 251 -8.39 31.59 -12.14
CA THR A 251 -9.34 31.34 -13.24
C THR A 251 -9.82 29.89 -13.26
N ALA A 252 -8.91 28.96 -12.95
CA ALA A 252 -9.19 27.53 -12.87
C ALA A 252 -10.17 27.22 -11.73
N THR A 253 -11.18 26.42 -12.03
CA THR A 253 -12.23 26.01 -11.08
C THR A 253 -11.95 24.63 -10.51
N VAL A 254 -12.44 24.38 -9.30
CA VAL A 254 -12.51 23.03 -8.75
C VAL A 254 -13.34 22.16 -9.68
N PHE A 255 -12.87 20.93 -9.88
CA PHE A 255 -13.56 19.92 -10.65
C PHE A 255 -13.72 18.65 -9.80
N PRO A 256 -14.95 18.16 -9.59
CA PRO A 256 -15.19 16.99 -8.75
C PRO A 256 -14.67 15.71 -9.41
N LEU A 257 -14.69 14.60 -8.69
CA LEU A 257 -14.20 13.30 -9.19
C LEU A 257 -14.83 12.96 -10.55
N SER A 258 -13.97 12.69 -11.53
CA SER A 258 -14.38 12.33 -12.89
C SER A 258 -13.45 11.28 -13.48
N ASP A 259 -14.01 10.42 -14.33
CA ASP A 259 -13.30 9.48 -15.21
C ASP A 259 -13.18 10.01 -16.66
N ASP A 260 -13.73 11.19 -16.95
CA ASP A 260 -13.60 11.85 -18.25
C ASP A 260 -12.17 12.41 -18.43
N LYS A 261 -11.31 11.57 -19.02
CA LYS A 261 -9.92 11.90 -19.34
C LYS A 261 -9.82 13.15 -20.24
N SER A 262 -10.75 13.36 -21.17
CA SER A 262 -10.72 14.51 -22.09
C SER A 262 -10.99 15.83 -21.36
N GLU A 263 -12.01 15.84 -20.50
CA GLU A 263 -12.38 17.02 -19.71
C GLU A 263 -11.29 17.37 -18.69
N LEU A 264 -10.74 16.37 -18.00
CA LEU A 264 -9.61 16.56 -17.07
C LEU A 264 -8.40 17.18 -17.78
N ARG A 265 -8.00 16.65 -18.94
CA ARG A 265 -6.88 17.20 -19.72
C ARG A 265 -7.15 18.62 -20.20
N THR A 266 -8.39 18.91 -20.62
CA THR A 266 -8.80 20.25 -21.06
C THR A 266 -8.65 21.26 -19.92
N ARG A 267 -9.09 20.90 -18.71
CA ARG A 267 -8.93 21.75 -17.51
C ARG A 267 -7.47 21.97 -17.14
N ILE A 268 -6.65 20.92 -17.17
CA ILE A 268 -5.21 21.02 -16.93
C ILE A 268 -4.55 21.94 -17.97
N ASN A 269 -4.85 21.78 -19.26
CA ASN A 269 -4.29 22.63 -20.31
C ASN A 269 -4.63 24.11 -20.13
N ASN A 270 -5.78 24.42 -19.53
CA ASN A 270 -6.25 25.78 -19.29
C ASN A 270 -5.75 26.42 -17.99
N LEU A 271 -4.94 25.72 -17.18
CA LEU A 271 -4.37 26.32 -15.98
C LEU A 271 -3.49 27.53 -16.32
N SER A 272 -3.57 28.57 -15.50
CA SER A 272 -2.75 29.78 -15.63
C SER A 272 -2.22 30.18 -14.28
N ALA A 273 -0.90 30.41 -14.19
CA ALA A 273 -0.25 30.87 -12.98
C ALA A 273 -0.62 32.33 -12.69
N GLY A 274 -0.95 32.64 -11.44
CA GLY A 274 -1.26 33.99 -11.01
C GLY A 274 -1.61 34.08 -9.53
N GLY A 275 -1.02 35.06 -8.87
CA GLY A 275 -1.38 35.45 -7.52
C GLY A 275 -0.53 34.87 -6.41
N ASN A 276 -1.10 34.84 -5.22
CA ASN A 276 -0.40 34.38 -4.01
C ASN A 276 -0.66 32.90 -3.76
N THR A 277 -0.16 32.37 -2.64
CA THR A 277 -0.09 30.94 -2.36
C THR A 277 -0.80 30.61 -1.04
N ALA A 278 -2.12 30.38 -1.12
CA ALA A 278 -2.97 29.91 -0.01
C ALA A 278 -3.08 28.37 -0.02
N GLY A 279 -1.94 27.68 0.11
CA GLY A 279 -1.86 26.25 -0.14
C GLY A 279 -2.65 25.36 0.80
N HIS A 280 -2.89 25.79 2.04
CA HIS A 280 -3.81 25.10 2.95
C HIS A 280 -5.22 24.95 2.37
N LEU A 281 -5.69 25.91 1.57
CA LEU A 281 -6.98 25.79 0.88
C LEU A 281 -6.94 24.70 -0.20
N GLY A 282 -5.85 24.60 -0.95
CA GLY A 282 -5.64 23.52 -1.91
C GLY A 282 -5.66 22.15 -1.24
N ILE A 283 -5.01 22.01 -0.09
CA ILE A 283 -4.98 20.77 0.71
C ILE A 283 -6.39 20.39 1.15
N ALA A 284 -7.13 21.36 1.70
CA ALA A 284 -8.50 21.15 2.15
C ALA A 284 -9.42 20.70 1.01
N TRP A 285 -9.36 21.37 -0.15
CA TRP A 285 -10.20 21.03 -1.30
C TRP A 285 -9.80 19.71 -1.95
N ALA A 286 -8.51 19.34 -1.98
CA ALA A 286 -8.09 18.01 -2.42
C ALA A 286 -8.69 16.91 -1.53
N TRP A 287 -8.81 17.15 -0.22
CA TRP A 287 -9.47 16.24 0.70
C TRP A 287 -10.99 16.17 0.49
N TYR A 288 -11.66 17.32 0.35
CA TYR A 288 -13.11 17.37 0.11
C TYR A 288 -13.54 16.65 -1.17
N LEU A 289 -12.65 16.59 -2.17
CA LEU A 289 -12.88 15.84 -3.40
C LEU A 289 -12.97 14.33 -3.19
N VAL A 290 -12.34 13.78 -2.14
CA VAL A 290 -12.28 12.33 -1.89
C VAL A 290 -12.96 11.90 -0.59
N SER A 291 -13.49 12.84 0.21
CA SER A 291 -14.16 12.53 1.48
C SER A 291 -15.60 12.04 1.24
N PRO A 292 -16.00 10.88 1.81
CA PRO A 292 -17.39 10.42 1.76
C PRO A 292 -18.38 11.41 2.40
N GLU A 293 -17.93 12.20 3.38
CA GLU A 293 -18.76 13.24 4.02
C GLU A 293 -19.28 14.28 3.01
N TRP A 294 -18.60 14.42 1.87
CA TRP A 294 -18.95 15.32 0.78
C TRP A 294 -19.77 14.65 -0.33
N ALA A 295 -20.14 13.37 -0.19
CA ALA A 295 -20.88 12.63 -1.22
C ALA A 295 -22.20 13.29 -1.61
N SER A 296 -22.93 13.87 -0.66
CA SER A 296 -24.19 14.58 -0.95
C SER A 296 -23.99 16.00 -1.49
N PHE A 297 -22.79 16.56 -1.39
CA PHE A 297 -22.48 17.89 -1.91
C PHE A 297 -22.21 17.84 -3.42
N TRP A 298 -21.56 16.78 -3.89
CA TRP A 298 -21.20 16.61 -5.29
C TRP A 298 -22.33 16.03 -6.13
N PRO A 299 -22.32 16.22 -7.47
CA PRO A 299 -23.17 15.47 -8.38
C PRO A 299 -23.01 13.95 -8.18
N SER A 300 -24.08 13.17 -8.37
CA SER A 300 -24.10 11.74 -8.05
C SER A 300 -23.02 10.92 -8.78
N ASN A 301 -22.67 11.29 -10.01
CA ASN A 301 -21.59 10.65 -10.77
C ASN A 301 -20.18 10.98 -10.24
N SER A 302 -20.05 12.04 -9.45
CA SER A 302 -18.80 12.50 -8.83
C SER A 302 -18.77 12.33 -7.30
N ALA A 303 -19.79 11.71 -6.71
CA ALA A 303 -19.83 11.43 -5.28
C ALA A 303 -18.69 10.46 -4.89
N PRO A 304 -17.87 10.80 -3.87
CA PRO A 304 -16.87 9.89 -3.33
C PRO A 304 -17.52 8.67 -2.69
N ALA A 305 -16.91 7.50 -2.87
CA ALA A 305 -17.34 6.25 -2.27
C ALA A 305 -17.11 6.26 -0.75
N GLU A 306 -17.80 5.39 0.00
CA GLU A 306 -17.51 5.14 1.41
C GLU A 306 -16.10 4.60 1.64
N PHE A 307 -15.58 4.73 2.85
CA PHE A 307 -14.29 4.13 3.21
C PHE A 307 -14.41 2.59 3.26
N ASP A 308 -13.99 1.91 2.19
CA ASP A 308 -13.66 0.49 2.21
C ASP A 308 -12.28 0.30 1.57
N PRO A 309 -11.20 0.18 2.36
CA PRO A 309 -9.84 0.06 1.83
C PRO A 309 -9.64 -1.21 1.00
N ARG A 310 -10.58 -2.16 1.00
CA ARG A 310 -10.54 -3.34 0.13
C ARG A 310 -11.09 -3.07 -1.27
N LYS A 311 -11.93 -2.04 -1.43
CA LYS A 311 -12.62 -1.72 -2.69
C LYS A 311 -12.18 -0.41 -3.31
N VAL A 312 -11.86 0.59 -2.50
CA VAL A 312 -11.45 1.92 -2.95
C VAL A 312 -10.16 2.37 -2.28
N LEU A 313 -9.19 2.79 -3.08
CA LEU A 313 -8.02 3.53 -2.65
C LEU A 313 -8.34 5.03 -2.73
N LYS A 314 -8.30 5.71 -1.58
CA LYS A 314 -8.43 7.16 -1.50
C LYS A 314 -7.07 7.80 -1.31
N ALA A 315 -6.71 8.73 -2.18
CA ALA A 315 -5.44 9.43 -2.12
C ALA A 315 -5.58 10.91 -2.47
N VAL A 316 -4.63 11.71 -2.01
CA VAL A 316 -4.43 13.09 -2.44
C VAL A 316 -2.99 13.31 -2.84
N VAL A 317 -2.78 14.12 -3.88
CA VAL A 317 -1.47 14.61 -4.29
C VAL A 317 -1.43 16.10 -3.99
N ILE A 318 -0.53 16.48 -3.09
CA ILE A 318 -0.29 17.86 -2.64
C ILE A 318 0.94 18.37 -3.37
N MET A 319 0.86 19.54 -3.99
CA MET A 319 1.96 20.10 -4.75
C MET A 319 2.09 21.62 -4.58
N THR A 320 3.32 22.11 -4.53
CA THR A 320 3.64 23.55 -4.54
C THR A 320 5.07 23.82 -4.99
N ASP A 321 5.33 25.03 -5.50
CA ASP A 321 6.68 25.56 -5.76
C ASP A 321 7.12 26.64 -4.74
N GLY A 322 6.30 26.93 -3.73
CA GLY A 322 6.48 28.12 -2.91
C GLY A 322 5.94 28.03 -1.49
N SER A 323 6.38 28.96 -0.65
CA SER A 323 5.90 29.10 0.72
C SER A 323 4.42 29.51 0.76
N PHE A 324 3.68 28.91 1.68
CA PHE A 324 2.29 29.22 1.94
C PHE A 324 2.16 30.58 2.65
N ASN A 325 1.81 31.62 1.89
CA ASN A 325 1.95 33.02 2.31
C ASN A 325 0.62 33.80 2.41
N THR A 326 -0.52 33.16 2.12
CA THR A 326 -1.84 33.80 2.12
C THR A 326 -2.85 33.01 2.94
N TYR A 327 -3.63 33.71 3.77
CA TYR A 327 -4.73 33.16 4.58
C TYR A 327 -5.70 34.29 4.98
N TYR A 328 -6.96 33.97 5.27
CA TYR A 328 -8.01 34.94 5.63
C TYR A 328 -8.67 34.65 6.98
N GLU A 329 -8.34 33.53 7.64
CA GLU A 329 -8.80 33.23 8.99
C GLU A 329 -7.61 33.12 9.95
N GLY A 330 -7.19 34.27 10.49
CA GLY A 330 -6.03 34.34 11.39
C GLY A 330 -6.23 33.62 12.72
N SER A 331 -7.48 33.42 13.17
CA SER A 331 -7.77 32.61 14.37
C SER A 331 -7.37 31.14 14.21
N ASN A 332 -7.23 30.67 12.95
CA ASN A 332 -6.78 29.32 12.64
C ASN A 332 -5.25 29.22 12.58
N GLY A 333 -4.52 30.31 12.86
CA GLY A 333 -3.07 30.40 12.66
C GLY A 333 -2.70 30.72 11.21
N ASN A 334 -1.39 30.72 10.92
CA ASN A 334 -0.88 30.99 9.58
C ASN A 334 -1.14 29.84 8.60
N SER A 335 -1.05 30.11 7.30
CA SER A 335 -1.34 29.12 6.24
C SER A 335 -0.53 27.81 6.38
N LYS A 336 0.76 27.89 6.78
CA LYS A 336 1.59 26.70 7.02
C LYS A 336 1.01 25.82 8.13
N TYR A 337 0.69 26.41 9.29
CA TYR A 337 0.09 25.68 10.41
C TYR A 337 -1.22 25.02 9.99
N GLN A 338 -2.09 25.76 9.28
CA GLN A 338 -3.35 25.22 8.78
C GLN A 338 -3.13 24.03 7.84
N GLY A 339 -2.17 24.14 6.91
CA GLY A 339 -1.80 23.05 6.00
C GLY A 339 -1.31 21.81 6.73
N THR A 340 -0.44 21.96 7.73
CA THR A 340 0.04 20.84 8.55
C THR A 340 -1.12 20.14 9.28
N ARG A 341 -2.03 20.90 9.91
CA ARG A 341 -3.20 20.33 10.61
C ARG A 341 -4.14 19.57 9.68
N LEU A 342 -4.37 20.10 8.48
CA LEU A 342 -5.16 19.42 7.46
C LEU A 342 -4.51 18.10 7.05
N CYS A 343 -3.19 18.09 6.76
CA CYS A 343 -2.49 16.86 6.41
C CYS A 343 -2.51 15.81 7.51
N GLU A 344 -2.37 16.20 8.78
CA GLU A 344 -2.51 15.30 9.93
C GLU A 344 -3.90 14.64 9.93
N ASN A 345 -4.96 15.41 9.73
CA ASN A 345 -6.33 14.91 9.75
C ASN A 345 -6.69 14.07 8.51
N ILE A 346 -6.16 14.41 7.33
CA ILE A 346 -6.29 13.59 6.12
C ILE A 346 -5.71 12.20 6.36
N LYS A 347 -4.48 12.14 6.91
CA LYS A 347 -3.83 10.87 7.23
C LYS A 347 -4.57 10.09 8.30
N ALA A 348 -5.13 10.77 9.31
CA ALA A 348 -5.93 10.13 10.36
C ALA A 348 -7.20 9.46 9.84
N LYS A 349 -7.74 9.89 8.69
CA LYS A 349 -8.86 9.22 7.99
C LYS A 349 -8.42 8.01 7.13
N GLY A 350 -7.14 7.69 7.09
CA GLY A 350 -6.61 6.61 6.25
C GLY A 350 -6.47 6.98 4.76
N ILE A 351 -6.54 8.27 4.42
CA ILE A 351 -6.28 8.75 3.05
C ILE A 351 -4.77 8.84 2.83
N THR A 352 -4.29 8.32 1.71
CA THR A 352 -2.87 8.38 1.36
C THR A 352 -2.51 9.77 0.84
N VAL A 353 -1.48 10.38 1.40
CA VAL A 353 -0.98 11.70 1.01
C VAL A 353 0.36 11.55 0.31
N PHE A 354 0.40 11.93 -0.96
CA PHE A 354 1.61 12.16 -1.73
C PHE A 354 1.91 13.66 -1.73
N SER A 355 3.18 14.04 -1.63
CA SER A 355 3.59 15.44 -1.60
C SER A 355 4.75 15.70 -2.54
N VAL A 356 4.67 16.77 -3.32
CA VAL A 356 5.63 17.10 -4.37
C VAL A 356 6.01 18.58 -4.29
N GLY A 357 7.28 18.86 -4.07
CA GLY A 357 7.86 20.20 -4.18
C GLY A 357 8.48 20.40 -5.55
N LEU A 358 8.27 21.55 -6.19
CA LEU A 358 8.97 21.96 -7.42
C LEU A 358 9.85 23.17 -7.13
N ASN A 359 11.15 22.97 -6.95
CA ASN A 359 12.11 24.04 -6.65
C ASN A 359 11.64 24.90 -5.45
N ALA A 360 11.01 24.25 -4.47
CA ALA A 360 10.33 24.91 -3.37
C ALA A 360 11.31 25.30 -2.24
N PRO A 361 11.02 26.37 -1.49
CA PRO A 361 11.84 26.81 -0.36
C PRO A 361 11.75 25.83 0.82
N SER A 362 12.73 25.89 1.72
CA SER A 362 12.88 24.94 2.84
C SER A 362 11.64 24.85 3.73
N ASP A 363 10.96 25.96 3.98
CA ASP A 363 9.77 25.98 4.82
C ASP A 363 8.58 25.26 4.19
N ALA A 364 8.45 25.29 2.86
CA ALA A 364 7.47 24.54 2.09
C ALA A 364 7.85 23.04 2.04
N LEU A 365 9.13 22.72 1.81
CA LEU A 365 9.63 21.35 1.82
C LEU A 365 9.42 20.67 3.18
N ASP A 366 9.61 21.39 4.29
CA ASP A 366 9.33 20.87 5.63
C ASP A 366 7.86 20.51 5.84
N LEU A 367 6.93 21.35 5.34
CA LEU A 367 5.50 21.06 5.38
C LEU A 367 5.17 19.83 4.52
N LEU A 368 5.68 19.79 3.28
CA LEU A 368 5.41 18.69 2.35
C LEU A 368 5.91 17.36 2.93
N ARG A 369 7.12 17.34 3.50
CA ARG A 369 7.69 16.17 4.18
C ARG A 369 6.82 15.70 5.35
N GLN A 370 6.24 16.62 6.11
CA GLN A 370 5.30 16.29 7.19
C GLN A 370 3.94 15.82 6.66
N CYS A 371 3.51 16.32 5.50
CA CYS A 371 2.23 15.97 4.90
C CYS A 371 2.22 14.56 4.34
N ALA A 372 3.31 14.10 3.71
CA ALA A 372 3.41 12.76 3.14
C ALA A 372 3.03 11.67 4.16
N THR A 373 2.33 10.63 3.70
CA THR A 373 1.97 9.47 4.55
C THR A 373 3.20 8.63 4.89
N SER A 374 4.18 8.55 3.98
CA SER A 374 5.47 7.88 4.20
C SER A 374 6.59 8.68 3.56
N ALA A 375 7.84 8.38 3.92
CA ALA A 375 9.01 9.01 3.32
C ALA A 375 9.09 8.76 1.80
N ASP A 376 8.61 7.61 1.33
CA ASP A 376 8.61 7.24 -0.10
C ASP A 376 7.57 8.03 -0.91
N TYR A 377 6.60 8.68 -0.25
CA TYR A 377 5.54 9.48 -0.87
C TYR A 377 5.84 10.99 -0.86
N TYR A 378 7.07 11.35 -0.49
CA TYR A 378 7.61 12.71 -0.58
C TYR A 378 8.58 12.82 -1.76
N PHE A 379 8.38 13.85 -2.59
CA PHE A 379 9.20 14.11 -3.77
C PHE A 379 9.66 15.56 -3.75
N ASP A 380 10.98 15.76 -3.70
CA ASP A 380 11.62 17.07 -3.82
C ASP A 380 12.22 17.16 -5.23
N THR A 381 11.56 17.92 -6.11
CA THR A 381 11.92 18.01 -7.53
C THR A 381 12.47 19.40 -7.82
N GLN A 382 13.52 19.49 -8.62
CA GLN A 382 14.17 20.73 -9.00
C GLN A 382 13.87 21.14 -10.44
N THR A 383 13.46 20.18 -11.28
CA THR A 383 13.20 20.39 -12.69
C THR A 383 11.82 19.89 -13.11
N GLY A 384 11.35 20.36 -14.26
CA GLY A 384 10.11 19.86 -14.85
C GLY A 384 10.14 18.38 -15.21
N GLU A 385 11.31 17.84 -15.55
CA GLU A 385 11.48 16.41 -15.85
C GLU A 385 11.34 15.57 -14.58
N GLU A 386 12.00 15.96 -13.48
CA GLU A 386 11.86 15.31 -12.18
C GLU A 386 10.42 15.34 -11.67
N LEU A 387 9.70 16.46 -11.90
CA LEU A 387 8.29 16.58 -11.58
C LEU A 387 7.44 15.55 -12.33
N ARG A 388 7.68 15.39 -13.64
CA ARG A 388 6.98 14.38 -14.46
C ARG A 388 7.27 12.97 -13.97
N GLU A 389 8.53 12.66 -13.66
CA GLU A 389 8.88 11.33 -13.14
C GLU A 389 8.28 11.07 -11.76
N ALA A 390 8.20 12.08 -10.88
CA ALA A 390 7.49 11.98 -9.60
C ALA A 390 6.01 11.63 -9.80
N PHE A 391 5.31 12.35 -10.69
CA PHE A 391 3.89 12.10 -10.98
C PHE A 391 3.65 10.73 -11.61
N LYS A 392 4.53 10.27 -12.50
CA LYS A 392 4.48 8.90 -13.05
C LYS A 392 4.71 7.84 -11.99
N ARG A 393 5.65 8.06 -11.06
CA ARG A 393 5.89 7.15 -9.93
C ARG A 393 4.65 7.07 -9.03
N ILE A 394 4.06 8.21 -8.67
CA ILE A 394 2.81 8.26 -7.91
C ILE A 394 1.71 7.46 -8.63
N ALA A 395 1.53 7.68 -9.94
CA ALA A 395 0.53 6.97 -10.72
C ALA A 395 0.74 5.45 -10.72
N LYS A 396 1.99 4.99 -10.84
CA LYS A 396 2.35 3.57 -10.75
C LYS A 396 2.11 2.98 -9.35
N GLU A 397 2.42 3.72 -8.30
CA GLU A 397 2.15 3.29 -6.92
C GLU A 397 0.65 3.16 -6.65
N LEU A 398 -0.17 4.06 -7.20
CA LEU A 398 -1.62 4.02 -7.08
C LEU A 398 -2.24 2.82 -7.80
N THR A 399 -1.65 2.40 -8.93
CA THR A 399 -2.16 1.29 -9.77
C THR A 399 -1.48 -0.05 -9.50
N ALA A 400 -0.52 -0.13 -8.57
CA ALA A 400 0.22 -1.35 -8.26
C ALA A 400 -0.62 -2.38 -7.47
N LEU A 401 -0.49 -3.66 -7.84
CA LEU A 401 -1.05 -4.80 -7.10
C LEU A 401 -0.30 -4.99 -5.77
N ARG A 402 -1.04 -5.24 -4.68
CA ARG A 402 -0.45 -5.55 -3.35
C ARG A 402 -0.65 -7.01 -2.97
N LEU A 403 0.42 -7.66 -2.52
CA LEU A 403 0.35 -8.95 -1.82
C LEU A 403 -0.08 -8.72 -0.37
N THR A 404 -0.94 -9.60 0.16
CA THR A 404 -1.30 -9.63 1.59
C THR A 404 -0.90 -10.99 2.14
N GLY A 405 0.31 -11.07 2.69
CA GLY A 405 0.84 -12.29 3.29
C GLY A 405 0.12 -12.70 4.56
#